data_AF-A0A8G1VJD7-F1
#
_entry.id   AF-A0A8G1VJD7-F1
#
_cell.length_a   1.000
_cell.length_b   1.000
_cell.length_c   1.000
_cell.angle_alpha   90.00
_cell.angle_beta   90.00
_cell.angle_gamma   90.00
#
_symmetry.space_group_name_H-M   'P 1'
#
loop_
_entity.id
_entity.type
_entity.pdbx_description
1 polymer ?
#
loop_
_entity_poly.entity_id
_entity_poly.type
_entity_poly.pdbx_seq_one_letter_code
_entity_poly.pdbx_strand_id
1 'polypeptide(L)'
;MLSKLPGELLLSITSFLNSHTDTLRLASCCRAFYPFLLPEVFTSLDLIEHRNGHLSHLVHTLASKPSLAHEVRTLRIDCGWRPTSGVRYEQDVILEVLSAALGSDDNDKMATWARELMNRERNDAWTVLLLALLPNLEDLVLQVCDFSNYKLEWLAGIAQNGTSSRILSRLRILRVDCSDVDGGLSSAHFLPILRLPSLRSFYGHMVCDGGSSDEEYAEDQDFDAASYIPDNVGYSNVTHIQLLSSCSRRGFADLIGAPKALESFIFEHTQNPNYADDENMYASRYYHPLRRHWATLQRLTITHESTNFYDCYQSHEYDYIGSFAGFSVLKELRLQVTQILDWDGLDTTSKNTPNNILPLSLERLIIDGLEREHLTALAIAFEDLLSGGKYRCPSLTYLEVKGNWMHVHQSTEESNTKPRPIPAMSEEFAEFKIRLELSCSAVEIKFNLRDLHVEDIIEKNRLYVL
;
A
#
# COMPACT_ATOMS: atom_id res chain seq x y z
N MET A 1 -33.52 30.26 7.27
CA MET A 1 -32.45 31.13 6.72
C MET A 1 -31.58 30.38 5.74
N LEU A 2 -31.12 29.16 6.04
CA LEU A 2 -30.32 28.34 5.11
C LEU A 2 -31.00 28.04 3.76
N SER A 3 -32.34 27.93 3.72
CA SER A 3 -33.12 27.67 2.50
C SER A 3 -33.14 28.81 1.47
N LYS A 4 -32.52 29.95 1.78
CA LYS A 4 -32.37 31.10 0.88
C LYS A 4 -30.97 31.21 0.28
N LEU A 5 -30.05 30.31 0.66
CA LEU A 5 -28.69 30.30 0.13
C LEU A 5 -28.67 29.68 -1.27
N PRO A 6 -27.82 30.19 -2.20
CA PRO A 6 -27.49 29.52 -3.45
C PRO A 6 -26.96 28.10 -3.22
N GLY A 7 -27.19 27.21 -4.19
CA GLY A 7 -26.78 25.80 -4.11
C GLY A 7 -25.28 25.63 -3.94
N GLU A 8 -24.48 26.51 -4.54
CA GLU A 8 -23.02 26.51 -4.46
C GLU A 8 -22.53 26.78 -3.03
N LEU A 9 -23.21 27.70 -2.32
CA LEU A 9 -22.87 27.98 -0.91
C LEU A 9 -23.29 26.82 0.00
N LEU A 10 -24.38 26.13 -0.32
CA LEU A 10 -24.80 24.93 0.42
C LEU A 10 -23.79 23.80 0.24
N LEU A 11 -23.29 23.56 -0.98
CA LEU A 11 -22.25 22.57 -1.26
C LEU A 11 -20.92 22.91 -0.57
N SER A 12 -20.54 24.19 -0.58
CA SER A 12 -19.35 24.65 0.16
C SER A 12 -19.51 24.53 1.67
N ILE A 13 -20.72 24.63 2.23
CA ILE A 13 -20.95 24.37 3.66
C ILE A 13 -20.81 22.87 3.94
N THR A 14 -21.37 22.02 3.07
CA THR A 14 -21.28 20.56 3.26
C THR A 14 -19.87 20.01 3.12
N SER A 15 -18.98 20.66 2.37
CA SER A 15 -17.57 20.24 2.32
C SER A 15 -16.84 20.38 3.66
N PHE A 16 -17.39 21.13 4.62
CA PHE A 16 -16.88 21.20 6.00
C PHE A 16 -17.55 20.18 6.94
N LEU A 17 -18.58 19.46 6.49
CA LEU A 17 -19.18 18.36 7.24
C LEU A 17 -18.36 17.10 6.96
N ASN A 18 -17.50 16.73 7.91
CA ASN A 18 -16.63 15.56 7.77
C ASN A 18 -17.38 14.22 7.88
N SER A 19 -18.69 14.23 8.15
CA SER A 19 -19.51 13.05 8.42
C SER A 19 -20.55 12.85 7.32
N HIS A 20 -20.51 11.68 6.66
CA HIS A 20 -21.52 11.25 5.69
C HIS A 20 -22.94 11.32 6.28
N THR A 21 -23.08 10.90 7.55
CA THR A 21 -24.35 10.92 8.27
C THR A 21 -24.89 12.34 8.46
N ASP A 22 -24.03 13.31 8.75
CA ASP A 22 -24.45 14.69 8.98
C ASP A 22 -24.86 15.37 7.67
N THR A 23 -24.14 15.10 6.58
CA THR A 23 -24.50 15.58 5.24
C THR A 23 -25.84 14.98 4.77
N LEU A 24 -26.07 13.68 5.00
CA LEU A 24 -27.34 13.02 4.70
C LEU A 24 -28.50 13.59 5.54
N ARG A 25 -28.28 13.83 6.83
CA ARG A 25 -29.28 14.45 7.72
C ARG A 25 -29.62 15.84 7.24
N LEU A 26 -28.61 16.65 6.89
CA LEU A 26 -28.82 18.00 6.35
C LEU A 26 -29.62 17.98 5.03
N ALA A 27 -29.28 17.06 4.11
CA ALA A 27 -30.04 16.86 2.88
C ALA A 27 -31.52 16.53 3.17
N SER A 28 -31.76 15.77 4.24
CA SER A 28 -33.09 15.35 4.68
C SER A 28 -33.88 16.41 5.46
N CYS A 29 -33.21 17.45 5.99
CA CYS A 29 -33.86 18.52 6.75
C CYS A 29 -34.79 19.42 5.90
N CYS A 30 -34.55 19.52 4.59
CA CYS A 30 -35.31 20.40 3.73
C CYS A 30 -35.48 19.83 2.31
N ARG A 31 -36.71 19.85 1.78
CA ARG A 31 -37.01 19.45 0.39
C ARG A 31 -36.21 20.23 -0.65
N ALA A 32 -35.85 21.48 -0.34
CA ALA A 32 -35.03 22.31 -1.22
C ALA A 32 -33.56 21.88 -1.24
N PHE A 33 -33.04 21.30 -0.14
CA PHE A 33 -31.66 20.84 -0.07
C PHE A 33 -31.46 19.47 -0.70
N TYR A 34 -32.48 18.63 -0.58
CA TYR A 34 -32.47 17.26 -1.07
C TYR A 34 -31.90 17.09 -2.50
N PRO A 35 -32.36 17.81 -3.54
CA PRO A 35 -31.83 17.62 -4.89
C PRO A 35 -30.37 18.08 -5.09
N PHE A 36 -29.87 18.99 -4.25
CA PHE A 36 -28.49 19.51 -4.37
C PHE A 36 -27.50 18.71 -3.53
N LEU A 37 -27.88 18.34 -2.31
CA LEU A 37 -26.97 17.69 -1.36
C LEU A 37 -26.98 16.17 -1.48
N LEU A 38 -28.06 15.56 -1.94
CA LEU A 38 -28.11 14.10 -2.07
C LEU A 38 -27.07 13.54 -3.07
N PRO A 39 -26.85 14.13 -4.27
CA PRO A 39 -25.75 13.71 -5.16
C PRO A 39 -24.38 13.72 -4.47
N GLU A 40 -24.10 14.77 -3.69
CA GLU A 40 -22.84 14.91 -2.95
C GLU A 40 -22.67 13.80 -1.92
N VAL A 41 -23.73 13.45 -1.19
CA VAL A 41 -23.72 12.34 -0.22
C VAL A 41 -23.34 11.01 -0.88
N PHE A 42 -23.79 10.78 -2.13
CA PHE A 42 -23.48 9.55 -2.86
C PHE A 42 -22.12 9.58 -3.55
N THR A 43 -21.42 10.72 -3.60
CA THR A 43 -20.11 10.81 -4.27
C THR A 43 -19.07 9.94 -3.57
N SER A 44 -19.14 9.83 -2.25
CA SER A 44 -18.27 8.99 -1.43
C SER A 44 -19.08 8.09 -0.50
N LEU A 45 -18.99 6.78 -0.72
CA LEU A 45 -19.64 5.76 0.10
C LEU A 45 -18.60 5.06 0.97
N ASP A 46 -18.62 5.34 2.27
CA ASP A 46 -17.84 4.57 3.25
C ASP A 46 -18.76 3.57 3.97
N LEU A 47 -18.58 2.29 3.65
CA LEU A 47 -19.32 1.19 4.22
C LEU A 47 -18.51 0.44 5.29
N ILE A 48 -17.33 0.92 5.69
CA ILE A 48 -16.51 0.24 6.71
C ILE A 48 -17.05 0.51 8.11
N GLU A 49 -17.45 1.75 8.40
CA GLU A 49 -17.95 2.15 9.73
C GLU A 49 -19.32 1.54 10.10
N HIS A 50 -20.03 0.96 9.13
CA HIS A 50 -21.41 0.52 9.27
C HIS A 50 -21.61 -0.97 8.97
N ARG A 51 -20.88 -1.83 9.70
CA ARG A 51 -20.95 -3.31 9.60
C ARG A 51 -22.36 -3.90 9.74
N ASN A 52 -23.31 -3.12 10.28
CA ASN A 52 -24.70 -3.49 10.48
C ASN A 52 -25.60 -2.72 9.50
N GLY A 53 -25.80 -3.26 8.31
CA GLY A 53 -26.75 -2.72 7.35
C GLY A 53 -27.09 -3.73 6.26
N HIS A 54 -27.99 -3.36 5.35
CA HIS A 54 -28.37 -4.20 4.24
C HIS A 54 -27.75 -3.67 2.94
N LEU A 55 -26.58 -4.21 2.55
CA LEU A 55 -25.95 -3.93 1.25
C LEU A 55 -26.95 -4.13 0.09
N SER A 56 -27.83 -5.13 0.22
CA SER A 56 -28.94 -5.37 -0.68
C SER A 56 -29.89 -4.17 -0.86
N HIS A 57 -30.18 -3.40 0.20
CA HIS A 57 -31.03 -2.21 0.10
C HIS A 57 -30.34 -1.08 -0.66
N LEU A 58 -29.03 -0.92 -0.49
CA LEU A 58 -28.24 0.04 -1.25
C LEU A 58 -28.22 -0.35 -2.74
N VAL A 59 -27.97 -1.63 -3.05
CA VAL A 59 -28.04 -2.16 -4.42
C VAL A 59 -29.42 -1.88 -5.04
N HIS A 60 -30.51 -2.19 -4.35
CA HIS A 60 -31.87 -1.88 -4.82
C HIS A 60 -32.10 -0.38 -5.04
N THR A 61 -31.60 0.46 -4.14
CA THR A 61 -31.75 1.92 -4.22
C THR A 61 -31.03 2.47 -5.44
N LEU A 62 -29.80 2.02 -5.69
CA LEU A 62 -28.98 2.46 -6.80
C LEU A 62 -29.47 1.91 -8.14
N ALA A 63 -29.94 0.66 -8.18
CA ALA A 63 -30.60 0.09 -9.34
C ALA A 63 -31.88 0.88 -9.70
N SER A 64 -32.67 1.28 -8.71
CA SER A 64 -33.90 2.07 -8.92
C SER A 64 -33.63 3.56 -9.22
N LYS A 65 -32.44 4.07 -8.90
CA LYS A 65 -32.04 5.47 -9.10
C LYS A 65 -30.66 5.56 -9.75
N PRO A 66 -30.54 5.24 -11.06
CA PRO A 66 -29.26 5.23 -11.75
C PRO A 66 -28.52 6.56 -11.67
N SER A 67 -29.21 7.70 -11.62
CA SER A 67 -28.59 9.01 -11.48
C SER A 67 -27.70 9.10 -10.23
N LEU A 68 -28.11 8.51 -9.10
CA LEU A 68 -27.29 8.49 -7.88
C LEU A 68 -26.09 7.55 -8.02
N ALA A 69 -26.28 6.41 -8.69
CA ALA A 69 -25.19 5.47 -8.94
C ALA A 69 -24.09 6.08 -9.83
N HIS A 70 -24.47 6.99 -10.73
CA HIS A 70 -23.53 7.76 -11.55
C HIS A 70 -22.76 8.82 -10.78
N GLU A 71 -23.18 9.22 -9.58
CA GLU A 71 -22.46 10.20 -8.75
C GLU A 71 -21.35 9.55 -7.93
N VAL A 72 -21.42 8.24 -7.66
CA VAL A 72 -20.41 7.54 -6.86
C VAL A 72 -19.04 7.59 -7.55
N ARG A 73 -18.03 8.11 -6.84
CA ARG A 73 -16.62 8.18 -7.27
C ARG A 73 -15.71 7.35 -6.37
N THR A 74 -16.02 7.28 -5.09
CA THR A 74 -15.24 6.52 -4.11
C THR A 74 -16.14 5.54 -3.37
N LEU A 75 -15.64 4.31 -3.18
CA LEU A 75 -16.32 3.26 -2.43
C LEU A 75 -15.33 2.56 -1.52
N ARG A 76 -15.65 2.47 -0.24
CA ARG A 76 -14.93 1.68 0.76
C ARG A 76 -15.88 0.63 1.31
N ILE A 77 -15.51 -0.64 1.26
CA ILE A 77 -16.38 -1.74 1.70
C ILE A 77 -15.63 -2.76 2.55
N ASP A 78 -16.18 -3.01 3.74
CA ASP A 78 -15.72 -4.03 4.69
C ASP A 78 -16.28 -5.41 4.27
N CYS A 79 -15.54 -6.47 4.58
CA CYS A 79 -15.95 -7.86 4.42
C CYS A 79 -17.04 -8.27 5.43
N GLY A 80 -17.12 -7.58 6.57
CA GLY A 80 -17.91 -7.93 7.74
C GLY A 80 -19.37 -7.53 7.66
N TRP A 81 -19.83 -7.01 6.52
CA TRP A 81 -21.26 -6.86 6.27
C TRP A 81 -21.89 -8.23 6.40
N ARG A 82 -22.81 -8.38 7.36
CA ARG A 82 -23.68 -9.56 7.48
C ARG A 82 -25.09 -9.10 7.14
N PRO A 83 -25.86 -9.91 6.41
CA PRO A 83 -27.24 -9.56 6.20
C PRO A 83 -27.94 -9.77 7.54
N THR A 84 -28.19 -8.68 8.27
CA THR A 84 -29.17 -8.71 9.35
C THR A 84 -30.50 -9.16 8.74
N SER A 85 -31.39 -9.75 9.53
CA SER A 85 -32.71 -10.19 9.06
C SER A 85 -33.37 -9.10 8.20
N GLY A 86 -33.64 -9.36 6.92
CA GLY A 86 -34.22 -8.37 6.00
C GLY A 86 -33.46 -8.12 4.70
N VAL A 87 -32.79 -9.14 4.13
CA VAL A 87 -32.27 -9.05 2.75
C VAL A 87 -33.42 -8.69 1.82
N ARG A 88 -33.26 -7.59 1.09
CA ARG A 88 -34.19 -7.22 0.03
C ARG A 88 -33.71 -7.92 -1.24
N TYR A 89 -34.51 -8.86 -1.74
CA TYR A 89 -34.26 -9.54 -3.00
C TYR A 89 -35.54 -9.45 -3.84
N GLU A 90 -35.63 -8.40 -4.66
CA GLU A 90 -36.68 -8.31 -5.68
C GLU A 90 -36.12 -8.89 -6.97
N GLN A 91 -36.59 -10.09 -7.31
CA GLN A 91 -36.01 -10.93 -8.36
C GLN A 91 -35.83 -10.19 -9.68
N ASP A 92 -36.82 -9.42 -10.13
CA ASP A 92 -36.78 -8.71 -11.41
C ASP A 92 -35.64 -7.68 -11.45
N VAL A 93 -35.47 -6.89 -10.38
CA VAL A 93 -34.42 -5.88 -10.28
C VAL A 93 -33.05 -6.53 -10.19
N ILE A 94 -32.91 -7.57 -9.35
CA ILE A 94 -31.61 -8.21 -9.11
C ILE A 94 -31.13 -9.00 -10.32
N LEU A 95 -32.01 -9.71 -11.01
CA LEU A 95 -31.65 -10.45 -12.22
C LEU A 95 -31.18 -9.52 -13.33
N GLU A 96 -31.78 -8.34 -13.48
CA GLU A 96 -31.33 -7.33 -14.44
C GLU A 96 -29.88 -6.88 -14.13
N VAL A 97 -29.60 -6.49 -12.88
CA VAL A 97 -28.25 -6.07 -12.47
C VAL A 97 -27.24 -7.22 -12.60
N LEU A 98 -27.63 -8.43 -12.20
CA LEU A 98 -26.78 -9.61 -12.30
C LEU A 98 -26.45 -9.95 -13.75
N SER A 99 -27.43 -9.85 -14.66
CA SER A 99 -27.22 -10.08 -16.09
C SER A 99 -26.26 -9.05 -16.70
N ALA A 100 -26.34 -7.79 -16.27
CA ALA A 100 -25.40 -6.75 -16.68
C ALA A 100 -23.99 -7.00 -16.11
N ALA A 101 -23.88 -7.55 -14.90
CA ALA A 101 -22.61 -7.82 -14.23
C ALA A 101 -21.87 -9.06 -14.78
N LEU A 102 -22.60 -10.11 -15.16
CA LEU A 102 -22.02 -11.42 -15.55
C LEU A 102 -22.11 -11.73 -17.04
N GLY A 103 -22.95 -11.00 -17.79
CA GLY A 103 -23.36 -11.37 -19.14
C GLY A 103 -24.50 -12.39 -19.14
N SER A 104 -25.33 -12.36 -20.19
CA SER A 104 -26.56 -13.15 -20.30
C SER A 104 -26.37 -14.62 -20.72
N ASP A 105 -25.14 -15.03 -21.02
CA ASP A 105 -24.90 -16.19 -21.87
C ASP A 105 -24.72 -17.51 -21.10
N ASP A 106 -24.69 -17.46 -19.75
CA ASP A 106 -24.44 -18.62 -18.89
C ASP A 106 -25.51 -18.76 -17.79
N ASN A 107 -26.57 -19.51 -18.10
CA ASN A 107 -27.71 -19.74 -17.19
C ASN A 107 -27.29 -20.48 -15.91
N ASP A 108 -26.27 -21.34 -15.97
CA ASP A 108 -25.81 -22.12 -14.82
C ASP A 108 -25.03 -21.24 -13.83
N LYS A 109 -24.22 -20.30 -14.35
CA LYS A 109 -23.60 -19.25 -13.53
C LYS A 109 -24.66 -18.35 -12.91
N MET A 110 -25.64 -17.88 -13.69
CA MET A 110 -26.72 -17.03 -13.17
C MET A 110 -27.50 -17.71 -12.01
N ALA A 111 -27.82 -19.00 -12.15
CA ALA A 111 -28.48 -19.76 -11.09
C ALA A 111 -27.61 -19.93 -9.83
N THR A 112 -26.30 -20.11 -10.00
CA THR A 112 -25.35 -20.20 -8.88
C THR A 112 -25.26 -18.88 -8.13
N TRP A 113 -25.11 -17.76 -8.83
CA TRP A 113 -25.06 -16.44 -8.22
C TRP A 113 -26.37 -16.04 -7.54
N ALA A 114 -27.52 -16.36 -8.13
CA ALA A 114 -28.82 -16.14 -7.49
C ALA A 114 -28.94 -16.89 -6.15
N ARG A 115 -28.39 -18.10 -6.06
CA ARG A 115 -28.34 -18.88 -4.81
C ARG A 115 -27.38 -18.28 -3.78
N GLU A 116 -26.22 -17.79 -4.21
CA GLU A 116 -25.27 -17.09 -3.32
C GLU A 116 -25.85 -15.78 -2.76
N LEU A 117 -26.61 -15.02 -3.55
CA LEU A 117 -27.27 -13.78 -3.08
C LEU A 117 -28.32 -14.04 -1.99
N MET A 118 -28.89 -15.24 -1.97
CA MET A 118 -29.83 -15.70 -0.94
C MET A 118 -29.13 -16.31 0.28
N ASN A 119 -27.82 -16.59 0.18
CA ASN A 119 -27.03 -17.10 1.29
C ASN A 119 -26.82 -15.98 2.32
N ARG A 120 -27.16 -16.26 3.58
CA ARG A 120 -27.08 -15.27 4.66
C ARG A 120 -25.69 -15.14 5.28
N GLU A 121 -24.76 -15.99 4.88
CA GLU A 121 -23.42 -16.04 5.46
C GLU A 121 -22.39 -15.29 4.59
N ARG A 122 -22.69 -15.05 3.31
CA ARG A 122 -21.74 -14.48 2.34
C ARG A 122 -22.32 -13.24 1.65
N ASN A 123 -21.70 -12.07 1.85
CA ASN A 123 -22.11 -10.82 1.18
C ASN A 123 -21.27 -10.46 -0.04
N ASP A 124 -20.35 -11.34 -0.40
CA ASP A 124 -19.42 -11.17 -1.52
C ASP A 124 -20.17 -10.89 -2.84
N ALA A 125 -21.24 -11.66 -3.09
CA ALA A 125 -22.08 -11.48 -4.26
C ALA A 125 -22.81 -10.13 -4.30
N TRP A 126 -23.23 -9.60 -3.15
CA TRP A 126 -23.86 -8.28 -3.06
C TRP A 126 -22.86 -7.15 -3.34
N THR A 127 -21.58 -7.32 -2.96
CA THR A 127 -20.53 -6.36 -3.34
C THR A 127 -20.35 -6.31 -4.85
N VAL A 128 -20.36 -7.47 -5.52
CA VAL A 128 -20.23 -7.51 -6.98
C VAL A 128 -21.39 -6.80 -7.68
N LEU A 129 -22.64 -7.02 -7.23
CA LEU A 129 -23.78 -6.28 -7.76
C LEU A 129 -23.66 -4.77 -7.53
N LEU A 130 -23.19 -4.36 -6.35
CA LEU A 130 -22.94 -2.95 -6.09
C LEU A 130 -21.92 -2.40 -7.08
N LEU A 131 -20.76 -3.05 -7.24
CA LEU A 131 -19.70 -2.59 -8.15
C LEU A 131 -20.18 -2.49 -9.61
N ALA A 132 -21.02 -3.42 -10.06
CA ALA A 132 -21.59 -3.41 -11.41
C ALA A 132 -22.48 -2.18 -11.68
N LEU A 133 -23.07 -1.58 -10.63
CA LEU A 133 -23.93 -0.41 -10.73
C LEU A 133 -23.16 0.92 -10.77
N LEU A 134 -21.84 0.93 -10.56
CA LEU A 134 -21.04 2.15 -10.37
C LEU A 134 -20.16 2.46 -11.59
N PRO A 135 -20.70 3.05 -12.67
CA PRO A 135 -19.97 3.24 -13.92
C PRO A 135 -18.83 4.27 -13.81
N ASN A 136 -18.90 5.17 -12.83
CA ASN A 136 -17.96 6.26 -12.64
C ASN A 136 -17.06 6.08 -11.41
N LEU A 137 -16.96 4.87 -10.87
CA LEU A 137 -16.07 4.60 -9.73
C LEU A 137 -14.61 4.84 -10.10
N GLU A 138 -13.89 5.61 -9.28
CA GLU A 138 -12.50 6.03 -9.49
C GLU A 138 -11.56 5.50 -8.38
N ASP A 139 -12.03 5.39 -7.14
CA ASP A 139 -11.28 4.86 -5.99
C ASP A 139 -12.09 3.76 -5.28
N LEU A 140 -11.49 2.59 -5.14
CA LEU A 140 -12.10 1.43 -4.50
C LEU A 140 -11.20 0.88 -3.39
N VAL A 141 -11.76 0.72 -2.20
CA VAL A 141 -11.14 0.02 -1.07
C VAL A 141 -11.96 -1.22 -0.73
N LEU A 142 -11.32 -2.39 -0.81
CA LEU A 142 -11.90 -3.69 -0.53
C LEU A 142 -11.21 -4.32 0.67
N GLN A 143 -11.98 -4.72 1.67
CA GLN A 143 -11.52 -5.64 2.71
C GLN A 143 -11.90 -7.07 2.34
N VAL A 144 -10.94 -7.99 2.49
CA VAL A 144 -11.06 -9.42 2.20
C VAL A 144 -10.76 -10.16 3.50
N CYS A 145 -11.67 -11.02 3.95
CA CYS A 145 -11.60 -11.66 5.27
C CYS A 145 -11.92 -13.15 5.24
N ASP A 146 -12.15 -13.70 4.05
CA ASP A 146 -12.37 -15.11 3.82
C ASP A 146 -11.80 -15.43 2.43
N PHE A 147 -11.48 -16.71 2.18
CA PHE A 147 -11.07 -17.21 0.86
C PHE A 147 -12.19 -17.15 -0.21
N SER A 148 -13.33 -16.53 0.10
CA SER A 148 -14.37 -16.29 -0.90
C SER A 148 -13.83 -15.29 -1.93
N ASN A 149 -13.43 -15.83 -3.07
CA ASN A 149 -12.78 -15.07 -4.13
C ASN A 149 -13.77 -14.50 -5.15
N TYR A 150 -15.10 -14.54 -4.94
CA TYR A 150 -16.05 -14.12 -5.99
C TYR A 150 -15.85 -12.67 -6.42
N LYS A 151 -15.63 -11.75 -5.46
CA LYS A 151 -15.23 -10.36 -5.73
C LYS A 151 -14.00 -10.28 -6.64
N LEU A 152 -12.93 -10.98 -6.28
CA LEU A 152 -11.63 -10.90 -6.97
C LEU A 152 -11.65 -11.63 -8.31
N GLU A 153 -12.26 -12.80 -8.38
CA GLU A 153 -12.50 -13.57 -9.62
C GLU A 153 -13.38 -12.79 -10.58
N TRP A 154 -14.43 -12.13 -10.09
CA TRP A 154 -15.27 -11.28 -10.92
C TRP A 154 -14.48 -10.07 -11.45
N LEU A 155 -13.72 -9.37 -10.59
CA LEU A 155 -12.84 -8.29 -11.02
C LEU A 155 -11.81 -8.75 -12.06
N ALA A 156 -11.20 -9.92 -11.84
CA ALA A 156 -10.28 -10.54 -12.77
C ALA A 156 -10.95 -10.87 -14.12
N GLY A 157 -12.16 -11.42 -14.09
CA GLY A 157 -12.96 -11.71 -15.28
C GLY A 157 -13.31 -10.44 -16.07
N ILE A 158 -13.74 -9.38 -15.39
CA ILE A 158 -14.01 -8.07 -16.02
C ILE A 158 -12.74 -7.51 -16.66
N ALA A 159 -11.60 -7.60 -15.97
CA ALA A 159 -10.31 -7.12 -16.49
C ALA A 159 -9.82 -7.94 -17.70
N GLN A 160 -10.11 -9.25 -17.74
CA GLN A 160 -9.80 -10.13 -18.87
C GLN A 160 -10.69 -9.89 -20.09
N ASN A 161 -11.96 -9.50 -19.89
CA ASN A 161 -12.90 -9.15 -20.96
C ASN A 161 -12.52 -7.85 -21.71
N GLY A 162 -11.49 -7.14 -21.24
CA GLY A 162 -10.91 -5.98 -21.92
C GLY A 162 -11.87 -4.80 -22.02
N THR A 163 -11.79 -4.06 -23.13
CA THR A 163 -12.58 -2.83 -23.37
C THR A 163 -14.07 -3.08 -23.67
N SER A 164 -14.49 -4.34 -23.80
CA SER A 164 -15.88 -4.70 -24.07
C SER A 164 -16.79 -4.41 -22.87
N SER A 165 -16.23 -4.48 -21.65
CA SER A 165 -16.95 -4.08 -20.44
C SER A 165 -16.70 -2.60 -20.13
N ARG A 166 -17.78 -1.84 -19.93
CA ARG A 166 -17.71 -0.46 -19.41
C ARG A 166 -17.62 -0.42 -17.88
N ILE A 167 -17.84 -1.56 -17.22
CA ILE A 167 -17.84 -1.69 -15.76
C ILE A 167 -16.44 -1.38 -15.25
N LEU A 168 -16.35 -0.50 -14.25
CA LEU A 168 -15.10 -0.06 -13.63
C LEU A 168 -14.08 0.55 -14.62
N SER A 169 -14.54 1.00 -15.80
CA SER A 169 -13.68 1.60 -16.82
C SER A 169 -13.01 2.91 -16.37
N ARG A 170 -13.49 3.54 -15.30
CA ARG A 170 -12.91 4.74 -14.69
C ARG A 170 -12.10 4.46 -13.43
N LEU A 171 -11.98 3.21 -13.00
CA LEU A 171 -11.28 2.89 -11.76
C LEU A 171 -9.79 3.21 -11.89
N ARG A 172 -9.29 4.10 -11.04
CA ARG A 172 -7.90 4.59 -11.05
C ARG A 172 -7.10 4.04 -9.88
N ILE A 173 -7.74 3.88 -8.73
CA ILE A 173 -7.12 3.45 -7.48
C ILE A 173 -7.85 2.20 -6.98
N LEU A 174 -7.09 1.15 -6.72
CA LEU A 174 -7.56 -0.05 -6.04
C LEU A 174 -6.73 -0.27 -4.78
N ARG A 175 -7.40 -0.36 -3.63
CA ARG A 175 -6.81 -0.74 -2.35
C ARG A 175 -7.45 -2.03 -1.89
N VAL A 176 -6.63 -3.00 -1.52
CA VAL A 176 -7.10 -4.27 -0.99
C VAL A 176 -6.43 -4.52 0.35
N ASP A 177 -7.26 -4.82 1.34
CA ASP A 177 -6.83 -5.20 2.67
C ASP A 177 -7.16 -6.67 2.91
N CYS A 178 -6.12 -7.49 3.08
CA CYS A 178 -6.22 -8.93 3.33
C CYS A 178 -5.81 -9.30 4.77
N SER A 179 -5.83 -8.35 5.71
CA SER A 179 -5.39 -8.58 7.11
C SER A 179 -6.14 -9.69 7.83
N ASP A 180 -7.40 -9.90 7.47
CA ASP A 180 -8.27 -10.89 8.08
C ASP A 180 -8.23 -12.24 7.34
N VAL A 181 -7.39 -12.39 6.30
CA VAL A 181 -7.15 -13.68 5.64
C VAL A 181 -5.95 -14.35 6.31
N ASP A 182 -6.19 -15.51 6.91
CA ASP A 182 -5.13 -16.35 7.46
C ASP A 182 -4.08 -16.62 6.36
N GLY A 183 -2.85 -16.17 6.60
CA GLY A 183 -1.77 -16.37 5.63
C GLY A 183 -1.56 -15.26 4.60
N GLY A 184 -2.42 -14.24 4.57
CA GLY A 184 -2.46 -13.26 3.48
C GLY A 184 -3.00 -13.83 2.16
N LEU A 185 -2.97 -13.03 1.09
CA LEU A 185 -3.51 -13.42 -0.21
C LEU A 185 -2.45 -13.42 -1.31
N SER A 186 -2.44 -14.47 -2.14
CA SER A 186 -1.51 -14.58 -3.26
C SER A 186 -1.63 -13.40 -4.25
N SER A 187 -0.47 -12.87 -4.65
CA SER A 187 -0.30 -11.83 -5.66
C SER A 187 -0.98 -12.19 -6.99
N ALA A 188 -1.08 -13.49 -7.29
CA ALA A 188 -1.68 -14.03 -8.50
C ALA A 188 -3.15 -13.63 -8.69
N HIS A 189 -3.90 -13.43 -7.60
CA HIS A 189 -5.30 -12.98 -7.66
C HIS A 189 -5.43 -11.55 -8.21
N PHE A 190 -4.40 -10.73 -8.06
CA PHE A 190 -4.41 -9.31 -8.46
C PHE A 190 -3.86 -9.09 -9.87
N LEU A 191 -2.98 -9.95 -10.37
CA LEU A 191 -2.36 -9.79 -11.68
C LEU A 191 -3.37 -9.56 -12.82
N PRO A 192 -4.47 -10.33 -12.94
CA PRO A 192 -5.47 -10.06 -13.98
C PRO A 192 -6.13 -8.69 -13.81
N ILE A 193 -6.40 -8.27 -12.58
CA ILE A 193 -7.09 -7.01 -12.25
C ILE A 193 -6.25 -5.80 -12.69
N LEU A 194 -4.91 -5.92 -12.71
CA LEU A 194 -4.03 -4.87 -13.21
C LEU A 194 -4.23 -4.55 -14.70
N ARG A 195 -4.99 -5.37 -15.46
CA ARG A 195 -5.38 -5.11 -16.86
C ARG A 195 -6.44 -4.02 -17.01
N LEU A 196 -7.09 -3.60 -15.92
CA LEU A 196 -8.10 -2.55 -15.98
C LEU A 196 -7.52 -1.27 -16.62
N PRO A 197 -8.20 -0.70 -17.64
CA PRO A 197 -7.58 0.26 -18.55
C PRO A 197 -7.19 1.58 -17.87
N SER A 198 -8.01 2.04 -16.93
CA SER A 198 -7.81 3.31 -16.21
C SER A 198 -7.06 3.14 -14.90
N LEU A 199 -6.74 1.92 -14.48
CA LEU A 199 -6.06 1.68 -13.22
C LEU A 199 -4.65 2.27 -13.27
N ARG A 200 -4.28 3.02 -12.24
CA ARG A 200 -2.99 3.71 -12.12
C ARG A 200 -2.26 3.35 -10.83
N SER A 201 -3.00 3.07 -9.77
CA SER A 201 -2.42 2.78 -8.46
C SER A 201 -3.05 1.54 -7.85
N PHE A 202 -2.19 0.63 -7.42
CA PHE A 202 -2.56 -0.58 -6.68
C PHE A 202 -1.92 -0.54 -5.30
N TYR A 203 -2.74 -0.79 -4.28
CA TYR A 203 -2.32 -0.85 -2.89
C TYR A 203 -2.79 -2.17 -2.30
N GLY A 204 -1.86 -2.96 -1.78
CA GLY A 204 -2.14 -4.23 -1.11
C GLY A 204 -1.66 -4.17 0.34
N HIS A 205 -2.42 -4.80 1.23
CA HIS A 205 -2.02 -5.09 2.59
C HIS A 205 -2.17 -6.59 2.82
N MET A 206 -1.14 -7.25 3.38
CA MET A 206 -1.08 -8.71 3.55
C MET A 206 -1.17 -9.48 2.21
N VAL A 207 -0.42 -9.01 1.21
CA VAL A 207 -0.27 -9.69 -0.09
C VAL A 207 1.01 -10.54 -0.07
N CYS A 208 0.90 -11.78 -0.52
CA CYS A 208 1.97 -12.76 -0.48
C CYS A 208 2.36 -13.22 -1.90
N ASP A 209 3.63 -13.52 -2.12
CA ASP A 209 4.12 -14.01 -3.41
C ASP A 209 5.12 -15.15 -3.22
N GLY A 210 4.88 -16.24 -3.96
CA GLY A 210 5.49 -17.54 -3.73
C GLY A 210 4.44 -18.63 -3.46
N GLY A 211 4.94 -19.85 -3.38
CA GLY A 211 4.17 -21.05 -3.14
C GLY A 211 3.51 -21.10 -1.77
N SER A 212 2.43 -21.89 -1.69
CA SER A 212 1.72 -22.23 -0.44
C SER A 212 1.91 -23.69 -0.03
N SER A 213 2.60 -24.49 -0.85
CA SER A 213 2.84 -25.93 -0.61
C SER A 213 4.33 -26.25 -0.56
N ASP A 214 4.74 -27.24 0.24
CA ASP A 214 6.16 -27.59 0.44
C ASP A 214 6.96 -27.81 -0.86
N GLU A 215 6.31 -28.29 -1.93
CA GLU A 215 6.92 -28.45 -3.26
C GLU A 215 7.22 -27.09 -3.91
N GLU A 216 6.23 -26.18 -3.94
CA GLU A 216 6.41 -24.82 -4.46
C GLU A 216 7.39 -24.02 -3.59
N TYR A 217 7.50 -24.32 -2.30
CA TYR A 217 8.50 -23.73 -1.41
C TYR A 217 9.92 -24.10 -1.85
N ALA A 218 10.16 -25.37 -2.19
CA ALA A 218 11.46 -25.80 -2.69
C ALA A 218 11.80 -25.12 -4.02
N GLU A 219 10.80 -24.98 -4.91
CA GLU A 219 10.97 -24.22 -6.16
C GLU A 219 11.30 -22.75 -5.91
N ASP A 220 10.68 -22.14 -4.90
CA ASP A 220 10.94 -20.75 -4.51
C ASP A 220 12.33 -20.56 -3.93
N GLN A 221 12.88 -21.55 -3.21
CA GLN A 221 14.25 -21.46 -2.69
C GLN A 221 15.26 -21.37 -3.83
N ASP A 222 15.06 -22.14 -4.90
CA ASP A 222 15.91 -22.15 -6.10
C ASP A 222 15.55 -21.05 -7.11
N PHE A 223 14.61 -20.15 -6.79
CA PHE A 223 14.15 -19.11 -7.71
C PHE A 223 15.26 -18.12 -8.07
N ASP A 224 15.62 -18.09 -9.35
CA ASP A 224 16.56 -17.14 -9.93
C ASP A 224 15.83 -15.98 -10.63
N ALA A 225 15.75 -14.84 -9.94
CA ALA A 225 15.16 -13.62 -10.47
C ALA A 225 15.89 -13.07 -11.72
N ALA A 226 17.16 -13.43 -11.94
CA ALA A 226 17.93 -12.94 -13.07
C ALA A 226 17.54 -13.60 -14.40
N SER A 227 17.20 -14.90 -14.35
CA SER A 227 16.73 -15.65 -15.52
C SER A 227 15.20 -15.63 -15.68
N TYR A 228 14.45 -15.24 -14.66
CA TYR A 228 13.00 -15.18 -14.70
C TYR A 228 12.44 -14.08 -15.61
N ILE A 229 11.59 -14.47 -16.56
CA ILE A 229 10.84 -13.56 -17.41
C ILE A 229 9.34 -13.82 -17.16
N PRO A 230 8.61 -12.87 -16.56
CA PRO A 230 7.16 -12.97 -16.40
C PRO A 230 6.46 -13.21 -17.74
N ASP A 231 5.43 -14.05 -17.77
CA ASP A 231 4.67 -14.34 -19.00
C ASP A 231 3.91 -13.12 -19.53
N ASN A 232 3.61 -12.17 -18.65
CA ASN A 232 2.82 -10.98 -18.95
C ASN A 232 3.59 -9.72 -18.54
N VAL A 233 4.59 -9.31 -19.32
CA VAL A 233 5.33 -8.06 -19.07
C VAL A 233 4.63 -6.88 -19.73
N GLY A 234 4.51 -5.76 -19.01
CA GLY A 234 4.13 -4.48 -19.59
C GLY A 234 2.72 -4.44 -20.18
N TYR A 235 1.77 -5.19 -19.63
CA TYR A 235 0.37 -5.11 -20.07
C TYR A 235 -0.42 -4.04 -19.30
N SER A 236 0.01 -3.70 -18.09
CA SER A 236 -0.73 -2.81 -17.18
C SER A 236 -0.34 -1.34 -17.37
N ASN A 237 -1.30 -0.45 -17.14
CA ASN A 237 -1.09 1.00 -17.08
C ASN A 237 -0.86 1.50 -15.63
N VAL A 238 -0.73 0.60 -14.66
CA VAL A 238 -0.37 0.93 -13.29
C VAL A 238 1.03 1.56 -13.27
N THR A 239 1.18 2.60 -12.45
CA THR A 239 2.41 3.38 -12.26
C THR A 239 2.84 3.40 -10.80
N HIS A 240 1.92 3.09 -9.87
CA HIS A 240 2.16 3.09 -8.44
C HIS A 240 1.73 1.76 -7.83
N ILE A 241 2.66 1.07 -7.19
CA ILE A 241 2.40 -0.14 -6.41
C ILE A 241 2.89 0.09 -4.99
N GLN A 242 2.03 -0.17 -4.02
CA GLN A 242 2.38 -0.16 -2.60
C GLN A 242 1.87 -1.43 -1.93
N LEU A 243 2.76 -2.13 -1.25
CA LEU A 243 2.49 -3.38 -0.56
C LEU A 243 2.93 -3.20 0.90
N LEU A 244 1.97 -3.27 1.82
CA LEU A 244 2.18 -3.10 3.25
C LEU A 244 1.97 -4.44 3.96
N SER A 245 2.75 -4.67 5.02
CA SER A 245 2.72 -5.91 5.81
C SER A 245 2.61 -7.13 4.90
N SER A 246 3.45 -7.19 3.87
CA SER A 246 3.37 -8.15 2.77
C SER A 246 4.65 -8.97 2.70
N CYS A 247 4.65 -10.12 2.04
CA CYS A 247 5.86 -10.95 1.94
C CYS A 247 6.02 -11.53 0.53
N SER A 248 7.27 -11.75 0.12
CA SER A 248 7.54 -12.36 -1.18
C SER A 248 8.83 -13.15 -1.15
N ARG A 249 8.77 -14.38 -1.67
CA ARG A 249 9.94 -15.15 -2.02
C ARG A 249 10.46 -14.82 -3.41
N ARG A 250 9.60 -14.52 -4.38
CA ARG A 250 10.02 -14.29 -5.78
C ARG A 250 10.33 -12.81 -6.09
N GLY A 251 10.39 -11.94 -5.09
CA GLY A 251 10.63 -10.51 -5.25
C GLY A 251 9.49 -9.76 -5.95
N PHE A 252 8.26 -10.28 -5.90
CA PHE A 252 7.09 -9.76 -6.61
C PHE A 252 7.35 -9.57 -8.11
N ALA A 253 8.12 -10.48 -8.73
CA ALA A 253 8.59 -10.33 -10.10
C ALA A 253 7.45 -10.12 -11.10
N ASP A 254 6.32 -10.81 -10.92
CA ASP A 254 5.13 -10.65 -11.77
C ASP A 254 4.41 -9.32 -11.55
N LEU A 255 4.22 -8.89 -10.29
CA LEU A 255 3.57 -7.62 -9.97
C LEU A 255 4.41 -6.43 -10.46
N ILE A 256 5.73 -6.47 -10.27
CA ILE A 256 6.65 -5.43 -10.78
C ILE A 256 6.76 -5.48 -12.30
N GLY A 257 6.66 -6.67 -12.90
CA GLY A 257 6.73 -6.88 -14.35
C GLY A 257 5.47 -6.45 -15.11
N ALA A 258 4.30 -6.47 -14.47
CA ALA A 258 3.02 -6.16 -15.10
C ALA A 258 2.90 -4.71 -15.65
N PRO A 259 3.30 -3.65 -14.92
CA PRO A 259 3.35 -2.27 -15.40
C PRO A 259 4.20 -2.06 -16.66
N LYS A 260 3.79 -1.12 -17.53
CA LYS A 260 4.61 -0.63 -18.65
C LYS A 260 5.71 0.35 -18.22
N ALA A 261 5.43 1.14 -17.20
CA ALA A 261 6.24 2.27 -16.77
C ALA A 261 5.96 2.51 -15.27
N LEU A 262 6.56 1.69 -14.42
CA LEU A 262 6.40 1.84 -12.97
C LEU A 262 7.16 3.10 -12.52
N GLU A 263 6.49 3.97 -11.77
CA GLU A 263 7.02 5.24 -11.25
C GLU A 263 7.29 5.17 -9.74
N SER A 264 6.48 4.41 -8.99
CA SER A 264 6.63 4.25 -7.55
C SER A 264 6.42 2.80 -7.14
N PHE A 265 7.39 2.24 -6.43
CA PHE A 265 7.27 0.95 -5.75
C PHE A 265 7.59 1.10 -4.27
N ILE A 266 6.62 0.78 -3.42
CA ILE A 266 6.77 0.81 -1.97
C ILE A 266 6.45 -0.59 -1.45
N PHE A 267 7.38 -1.20 -0.76
CA PHE A 267 7.21 -2.51 -0.16
C PHE A 267 7.68 -2.48 1.29
N GLU A 268 6.77 -2.88 2.17
CA GLU A 268 7.03 -3.11 3.58
C GLU A 268 6.84 -4.60 3.87
N HIS A 269 7.97 -5.26 4.11
CA HIS A 269 8.04 -6.68 4.41
C HIS A 269 7.52 -6.97 5.82
N THR A 270 6.73 -8.02 5.95
CA THR A 270 6.43 -8.67 7.23
C THR A 270 6.67 -10.17 7.10
N GLN A 271 6.82 -10.86 8.22
CA GLN A 271 7.03 -12.30 8.23
C GLN A 271 5.82 -13.03 7.63
N ASN A 272 6.06 -14.15 6.94
CA ASN A 272 4.97 -14.96 6.41
C ASN A 272 4.27 -15.68 7.57
N PRO A 273 3.00 -15.34 7.90
CA PRO A 273 2.33 -15.91 9.06
C PRO A 273 2.06 -17.42 8.92
N ASN A 274 2.06 -17.95 7.69
CA ASN A 274 1.90 -19.39 7.46
C ASN A 274 3.17 -20.19 7.76
N TYR A 275 4.34 -19.55 7.75
CA TYR A 275 5.64 -20.23 7.86
C TYR A 275 6.60 -19.38 8.68
N ALA A 276 6.49 -19.53 10.01
CA ALA A 276 7.31 -18.81 10.98
C ALA A 276 8.82 -19.04 10.81
N ASP A 277 9.24 -20.11 10.13
CA ASP A 277 10.66 -20.44 9.93
C ASP A 277 11.31 -19.71 8.74
N ASP A 278 10.53 -19.02 7.90
CA ASP A 278 11.05 -18.24 6.75
C ASP A 278 10.83 -16.74 6.98
N GLU A 279 11.65 -16.20 7.88
CA GLU A 279 11.63 -14.80 8.31
C GLU A 279 12.37 -13.86 7.33
N ASN A 280 13.01 -14.41 6.29
CA ASN A 280 13.97 -13.67 5.50
C ASN A 280 13.35 -12.99 4.27
N MET A 281 13.68 -11.71 4.10
CA MET A 281 13.42 -10.99 2.86
C MET A 281 14.57 -11.21 1.87
N TYR A 282 14.27 -11.81 0.72
CA TYR A 282 15.21 -12.03 -0.38
C TYR A 282 15.43 -10.76 -1.21
N ALA A 283 16.13 -9.77 -0.63
CA ALA A 283 16.28 -8.42 -1.20
C ALA A 283 16.90 -8.41 -2.63
N SER A 284 17.87 -9.29 -2.90
CA SER A 284 18.51 -9.41 -4.22
C SER A 284 17.52 -9.72 -5.36
N ARG A 285 16.40 -10.40 -5.07
CA ARG A 285 15.42 -10.82 -6.08
C ARG A 285 14.60 -9.67 -6.67
N TYR A 286 14.56 -8.52 -6.01
CA TYR A 286 13.81 -7.35 -6.47
C TYR A 286 14.52 -6.60 -7.62
N TYR A 287 15.85 -6.70 -7.72
CA TYR A 287 16.62 -5.86 -8.62
C TYR A 287 16.33 -6.10 -10.10
N HIS A 288 16.26 -7.36 -10.53
CA HIS A 288 16.02 -7.69 -11.94
C HIS A 288 14.63 -7.25 -12.43
N PRO A 289 13.53 -7.48 -11.69
CA PRO A 289 12.23 -6.89 -12.00
C PRO A 289 12.26 -5.36 -12.05
N LEU A 290 12.87 -4.70 -11.05
CA LEU A 290 12.93 -3.23 -10.96
C LEU A 290 13.76 -2.61 -12.09
N ARG A 291 14.81 -3.28 -12.55
CA ARG A 291 15.69 -2.81 -13.63
C ARG A 291 14.93 -2.55 -14.93
N ARG A 292 13.79 -3.20 -15.17
CA ARG A 292 12.93 -2.91 -16.33
C ARG A 292 12.41 -1.47 -16.34
N HIS A 293 12.26 -0.88 -15.15
CA HIS A 293 11.72 0.47 -14.93
C HIS A 293 12.80 1.51 -14.67
N TRP A 294 14.06 1.23 -15.00
CA TRP A 294 15.20 2.14 -14.79
C TRP A 294 15.03 3.56 -15.37
N ALA A 295 14.19 3.71 -16.41
CA ALA A 295 13.90 4.98 -17.05
C ALA A 295 12.64 5.69 -16.51
N THR A 296 11.84 5.03 -15.66
CA THR A 296 10.54 5.54 -15.19
C THR A 296 10.40 5.59 -13.68
N LEU A 297 11.13 4.74 -12.95
CA LEU A 297 11.02 4.60 -11.49
C LEU A 297 11.61 5.83 -10.78
N GLN A 298 10.75 6.56 -10.08
CA GLN A 298 11.06 7.79 -9.35
C GLN A 298 11.16 7.58 -7.85
N ARG A 299 10.39 6.64 -7.29
CA ARG A 299 10.39 6.31 -5.86
C ARG A 299 10.53 4.81 -5.65
N LEU A 300 11.49 4.43 -4.82
CA LEU A 300 11.69 3.06 -4.37
C LEU A 300 11.81 3.02 -2.85
N THR A 301 10.94 2.24 -2.22
CA THR A 301 11.03 1.90 -0.79
C THR A 301 10.96 0.39 -0.65
N ILE A 302 11.97 -0.23 -0.05
CA ILE A 302 11.94 -1.62 0.40
C ILE A 302 12.42 -1.64 1.83
N THR A 303 11.52 -1.92 2.76
CA THR A 303 11.79 -1.89 4.20
C THR A 303 11.12 -3.07 4.90
N HIS A 304 11.46 -3.29 6.16
CA HIS A 304 10.78 -4.24 7.02
C HIS A 304 9.82 -3.48 7.95
N GLU A 305 8.63 -4.01 8.22
CA GLU A 305 7.62 -3.42 9.11
C GLU A 305 8.21 -3.11 10.49
N SER A 306 9.06 -4.01 11.00
CA SER A 306 9.79 -3.79 12.26
C SER A 306 10.64 -2.52 12.30
N THR A 307 11.14 -2.05 11.15
CA THR A 307 11.92 -0.80 11.11
C THR A 307 11.05 0.44 11.28
N ASN A 308 9.73 0.29 11.42
CA ASN A 308 8.83 1.37 11.74
C ASN A 308 8.53 1.50 13.23
N PHE A 309 8.79 0.49 14.05
CA PHE A 309 8.45 0.49 15.46
C PHE A 309 9.65 0.17 16.35
N TYR A 310 9.74 0.84 17.49
CA TYR A 310 10.86 0.67 18.41
C TYR A 310 10.89 -0.72 19.07
N ASP A 311 9.71 -1.23 19.45
CA ASP A 311 9.53 -2.44 20.26
C ASP A 311 9.78 -3.74 19.49
N CYS A 312 9.59 -3.73 18.17
CA CYS A 312 9.87 -4.88 17.32
C CYS A 312 11.08 -4.69 16.42
N TYR A 313 11.87 -3.61 16.57
CA TYR A 313 13.06 -3.33 15.77
C TYR A 313 14.07 -4.48 15.84
N GLN A 314 14.02 -5.35 14.84
CA GLN A 314 14.94 -6.45 14.64
C GLN A 314 15.85 -6.09 13.48
N SER A 315 17.16 -6.21 13.71
CA SER A 315 18.11 -6.14 12.61
C SER A 315 18.08 -7.46 11.86
N HIS A 316 18.04 -7.37 10.54
CA HIS A 316 18.02 -8.52 9.66
C HIS A 316 19.18 -8.38 8.69
N GLU A 317 20.00 -9.42 8.61
CA GLU A 317 21.02 -9.54 7.58
C GLU A 317 20.32 -9.81 6.25
N TYR A 318 20.19 -8.78 5.43
CA TYR A 318 19.65 -8.91 4.09
C TYR A 318 20.76 -8.87 3.05
N ASP A 319 20.53 -9.61 1.96
CA ASP A 319 21.41 -9.56 0.81
C ASP A 319 21.44 -8.18 0.15
N TYR A 320 22.57 -7.87 -0.48
CA TYR A 320 22.71 -6.72 -1.35
C TYR A 320 21.70 -6.79 -2.51
N ILE A 321 20.96 -5.69 -2.74
CA ILE A 321 19.94 -5.65 -3.79
C ILE A 321 20.55 -5.55 -5.19
N GLY A 322 21.54 -4.67 -5.38
CA GLY A 322 22.06 -4.31 -6.70
C GLY A 322 22.33 -2.82 -6.87
N SER A 323 22.84 -2.43 -8.03
CA SER A 323 23.29 -1.05 -8.29
C SER A 323 22.19 -0.20 -8.95
N PHE A 324 21.83 0.92 -8.32
CA PHE A 324 20.85 1.86 -8.85
C PHE A 324 21.45 2.96 -9.74
N ALA A 325 22.75 2.94 -10.03
CA ALA A 325 23.44 4.02 -10.76
C ALA A 325 22.85 4.25 -12.17
N GLY A 326 22.28 3.21 -12.76
CA GLY A 326 21.59 3.30 -14.06
C GLY A 326 20.23 3.98 -14.00
N PHE A 327 19.58 4.10 -12.84
CA PHE A 327 18.20 4.60 -12.74
C PHE A 327 18.17 6.12 -12.95
N SER A 328 17.84 6.53 -14.16
CA SER A 328 18.02 7.91 -14.63
C SER A 328 17.06 8.94 -14.04
N VAL A 329 15.95 8.49 -13.45
CA VAL A 329 14.89 9.36 -12.91
C VAL A 329 14.55 9.05 -11.44
N LEU A 330 15.31 8.19 -10.77
CA LEU A 330 15.07 7.82 -9.38
C LEU A 330 15.42 8.99 -8.46
N LYS A 331 14.42 9.51 -7.75
CA LYS A 331 14.51 10.68 -6.87
C LYS A 331 14.51 10.33 -5.40
N GLU A 332 13.75 9.30 -5.02
CA GLU A 332 13.60 8.88 -3.63
C GLU A 332 13.96 7.41 -3.49
N LEU A 333 14.95 7.12 -2.64
CA LEU A 333 15.39 5.78 -2.32
C LEU A 333 15.34 5.58 -0.80
N ARG A 334 14.57 4.60 -0.35
CA ARG A 334 14.50 4.15 1.05
C ARG A 334 14.77 2.65 1.12
N LEU A 335 15.87 2.27 1.75
CA LEU A 335 16.33 0.88 1.88
C LEU A 335 17.02 0.70 3.23
N GLN A 336 17.22 -0.55 3.64
CA GLN A 336 18.11 -0.83 4.75
C GLN A 336 19.58 -0.78 4.33
N VAL A 337 20.47 -0.48 5.29
CA VAL A 337 21.91 -0.35 5.01
C VAL A 337 22.52 -1.60 4.38
N THR A 338 22.08 -2.79 4.80
CA THR A 338 22.53 -4.10 4.31
C THR A 338 22.08 -4.37 2.86
N GLN A 339 20.99 -3.75 2.43
CA GLN A 339 20.48 -3.87 1.06
C GLN A 339 21.21 -2.92 0.11
N ILE A 340 21.70 -1.77 0.59
CA ILE A 340 22.38 -0.76 -0.22
C ILE A 340 23.84 -1.13 -0.47
N LEU A 341 24.56 -1.58 0.57
CA LEU A 341 25.98 -1.89 0.49
C LEU A 341 26.19 -3.40 0.58
N ASP A 342 27.12 -3.90 -0.22
CA ASP A 342 27.54 -5.30 -0.27
C ASP A 342 28.60 -5.51 0.82
N TRP A 343 28.13 -5.82 2.03
CA TRP A 343 28.99 -6.05 3.19
C TRP A 343 29.68 -7.41 3.07
N ASP A 344 30.98 -7.45 3.37
CA ASP A 344 31.69 -8.72 3.43
C ASP A 344 31.40 -9.38 4.78
N GLY A 345 30.67 -10.50 4.83
CA GLY A 345 30.17 -11.09 6.10
C GLY A 345 31.21 -11.48 7.15
N LEU A 346 32.50 -11.23 6.92
CA LEU A 346 33.61 -11.41 7.88
C LEU A 346 34.28 -10.10 8.31
N ASP A 347 34.13 -9.02 7.54
CA ASP A 347 34.76 -7.71 7.77
C ASP A 347 33.69 -6.62 7.72
N THR A 348 33.76 -5.61 8.60
CA THR A 348 32.84 -4.45 8.59
C THR A 348 33.08 -3.49 7.41
N THR A 349 33.55 -4.02 6.28
CA THR A 349 33.89 -3.31 5.05
C THR A 349 32.95 -3.73 3.93
N SER A 350 32.55 -2.77 3.10
CA SER A 350 31.71 -3.01 1.93
C SER A 350 32.56 -3.18 0.66
N LYS A 351 32.15 -4.10 -0.22
CA LYS A 351 32.76 -4.39 -1.53
C LYS A 351 32.44 -3.31 -2.55
N ASN A 352 31.34 -2.59 -2.36
CA ASN A 352 30.88 -1.49 -3.19
C ASN A 352 30.87 -0.17 -2.39
N THR A 353 30.74 0.95 -3.10
CA THR A 353 30.67 2.28 -2.47
C THR A 353 29.43 3.03 -2.98
N PRO A 354 28.81 3.91 -2.15
CA PRO A 354 27.67 4.74 -2.54
C PRO A 354 27.91 5.49 -3.86
N ASN A 355 29.14 5.93 -4.09
CA ASN A 355 29.63 6.60 -5.30
C ASN A 355 29.38 5.83 -6.62
N ASN A 356 29.31 4.51 -6.56
CA ASN A 356 29.18 3.65 -7.74
C ASN A 356 27.77 3.03 -7.87
N ILE A 357 26.90 3.21 -6.87
CA ILE A 357 25.60 2.54 -6.80
C ILE A 357 24.42 3.51 -6.78
N LEU A 358 24.60 4.75 -6.32
CA LEU A 358 23.51 5.71 -6.24
C LEU A 358 23.30 6.40 -7.60
N PRO A 359 22.05 6.67 -8.00
CA PRO A 359 21.76 7.38 -9.24
C PRO A 359 22.03 8.87 -9.11
N LEU A 360 22.43 9.50 -10.21
CA LEU A 360 22.70 10.95 -10.29
C LEU A 360 21.45 11.81 -10.04
N SER A 361 20.27 11.26 -10.30
CA SER A 361 18.96 11.92 -10.13
C SER A 361 18.45 11.90 -8.69
N LEU A 362 19.15 11.22 -7.77
CA LEU A 362 18.66 11.01 -6.42
C LEU A 362 18.55 12.34 -5.67
N GLU A 363 17.36 12.64 -5.14
CA GLU A 363 17.07 13.85 -4.37
C GLU A 363 16.99 13.56 -2.86
N ARG A 364 16.48 12.38 -2.48
CA ARG A 364 16.23 11.96 -1.10
C ARG A 364 16.71 10.52 -0.87
N LEU A 365 17.60 10.34 0.08
CA LEU A 365 18.08 9.03 0.55
C LEU A 365 17.64 8.82 2.00
N ILE A 366 16.96 7.70 2.27
CA ILE A 366 16.56 7.27 3.61
C ILE A 366 17.17 5.90 3.86
N ILE A 367 17.93 5.78 4.95
CA ILE A 367 18.58 4.53 5.33
C ILE A 367 17.94 4.05 6.63
N ASP A 368 17.29 2.90 6.57
CA ASP A 368 16.77 2.19 7.74
C ASP A 368 17.77 1.12 8.22
N GLY A 369 17.54 0.53 9.40
CA GLY A 369 18.23 -0.70 9.77
C GLY A 369 19.72 -0.54 10.13
N LEU A 370 20.21 0.67 10.43
CA LEU A 370 21.64 0.87 10.67
C LEU A 370 22.08 0.29 12.02
N GLU A 371 23.09 -0.58 11.97
CA GLU A 371 23.73 -1.17 13.14
C GLU A 371 25.01 -0.44 13.55
N ARG A 372 25.41 -0.63 14.81
CA ARG A 372 26.62 -0.03 15.39
C ARG A 372 27.89 -0.39 14.61
N GLU A 373 28.00 -1.65 14.20
CA GLU A 373 29.14 -2.18 13.46
C GLU A 373 29.34 -1.54 12.08
N HIS A 374 28.27 -1.04 11.47
CA HIS A 374 28.29 -0.40 10.15
C HIS A 374 28.57 1.11 10.21
N LEU A 375 28.53 1.74 11.38
CA LEU A 375 28.61 3.22 11.54
C LEU A 375 29.86 3.82 10.89
N THR A 376 31.03 3.29 11.25
CA THR A 376 32.31 3.86 10.82
C THR A 376 32.48 3.74 9.31
N ALA A 377 32.18 2.57 8.75
CA ALA A 377 32.28 2.33 7.32
C ALA A 377 31.27 3.18 6.53
N LEU A 378 30.03 3.31 7.03
CA LEU A 378 29.02 4.17 6.42
C LEU A 378 29.44 5.64 6.45
N ALA A 379 29.96 6.13 7.57
CA ALA A 379 30.44 7.51 7.69
C ALA A 379 31.54 7.81 6.68
N ILE A 380 32.54 6.93 6.55
CA ILE A 380 33.62 7.06 5.56
C ILE A 380 33.05 7.05 4.14
N ALA A 381 32.14 6.12 3.83
CA ALA A 381 31.55 5.98 2.51
C ALA A 381 30.75 7.23 2.07
N PHE A 382 30.07 7.89 3.02
CA PHE A 382 29.39 9.16 2.76
C PHE A 382 30.35 10.34 2.74
N GLU A 383 31.36 10.38 3.60
CA GLU A 383 32.42 11.39 3.51
C GLU A 383 33.09 11.35 2.13
N ASP A 384 33.37 10.17 1.57
CA ASP A 384 33.90 9.98 0.22
C ASP A 384 32.89 10.35 -0.89
N LEU A 385 31.59 10.22 -0.65
CA LEU A 385 30.53 10.64 -1.58
C LEU A 385 30.39 12.16 -1.62
N LEU A 386 30.58 12.82 -0.48
CA LEU A 386 30.37 14.25 -0.27
C LEU A 386 31.66 15.06 -0.41
N SER A 387 32.84 14.41 -0.35
CA SER A 387 34.14 15.08 -0.47
C SER A 387 34.62 15.19 -1.92
N GLY A 388 35.18 16.36 -2.24
CA GLY A 388 35.85 16.63 -3.52
C GLY A 388 34.96 17.37 -4.52
N GLY A 389 35.57 18.27 -5.30
CA GLY A 389 34.92 19.17 -6.28
C GLY A 389 34.23 18.51 -7.48
N LYS A 390 33.81 17.24 -7.36
CA LYS A 390 32.98 16.47 -8.29
C LYS A 390 31.94 15.66 -7.52
N TYR A 391 31.08 16.34 -6.77
CA TYR A 391 29.89 15.78 -6.14
C TYR A 391 29.13 14.92 -7.16
N ARG A 392 29.09 13.60 -6.93
CA ARG A 392 28.56 12.64 -7.91
C ARG A 392 27.06 12.47 -7.85
N CYS A 393 26.40 12.87 -6.77
CA CYS A 393 24.94 12.90 -6.69
C CYS A 393 24.44 14.35 -6.68
N PRO A 394 24.56 15.11 -7.78
CA PRO A 394 24.33 16.56 -7.80
C PRO A 394 22.95 17.00 -7.30
N SER A 395 21.97 16.10 -7.36
CA SER A 395 20.58 16.39 -7.00
C SER A 395 20.24 16.08 -5.55
N LEU A 396 21.12 15.42 -4.79
CA LEU A 396 20.81 14.97 -3.45
C LEU A 396 20.72 16.18 -2.51
N THR A 397 19.57 16.30 -1.85
CA THR A 397 19.24 17.42 -0.96
C THR A 397 18.85 16.95 0.44
N TYR A 398 18.54 15.66 0.61
CA TYR A 398 18.07 15.10 1.86
C TYR A 398 18.70 13.74 2.14
N LEU A 399 19.33 13.61 3.31
CA LEU A 399 19.81 12.34 3.86
C LEU A 399 19.16 12.11 5.22
N GLU A 400 18.44 11.00 5.34
CA GLU A 400 17.88 10.53 6.62
C GLU A 400 18.47 9.18 6.98
N VAL A 401 18.87 9.04 8.24
CA VAL A 401 19.29 7.77 8.80
C VAL A 401 18.38 7.47 9.98
N LYS A 402 17.74 6.30 9.93
CA LYS A 402 16.76 5.83 10.91
C LYS A 402 17.30 4.59 11.62
N GLY A 403 17.09 4.56 12.93
CA GLY A 403 17.55 3.46 13.77
C GLY A 403 17.19 3.67 15.23
N ASN A 404 17.86 2.89 16.08
CA ASN A 404 17.72 2.91 17.52
C ASN A 404 19.06 3.30 18.15
N TRP A 405 19.20 4.57 18.52
CA TRP A 405 20.49 5.20 18.86
C TRP A 405 20.65 5.46 20.36
N MET A 406 19.59 5.23 21.13
CA MET A 406 19.53 5.57 22.54
C MET A 406 19.97 4.43 23.46
N HIS A 407 20.54 4.80 24.62
CA HIS A 407 20.90 3.83 25.65
C HIS A 407 19.66 3.18 26.28
N VAL A 408 19.39 1.91 25.91
CA VAL A 408 18.30 1.08 26.47
C VAL A 408 18.41 0.87 28.00
N HIS A 409 19.59 1.13 28.59
CA HIS A 409 19.85 0.93 30.03
C HIS A 409 19.30 2.02 30.96
N GLN A 410 18.73 3.11 30.44
CA GLN A 410 17.98 4.04 31.29
C GLN A 410 16.57 3.49 31.50
N SER A 411 16.43 2.69 32.57
CA SER A 411 15.17 2.15 33.10
C SER A 411 13.95 3.04 32.78
N THR A 412 13.17 2.62 31.78
CA THR A 412 11.80 3.07 31.59
C THR A 412 10.90 2.25 32.51
N GLU A 413 11.01 2.44 33.82
CA GLU A 413 9.98 1.91 34.72
C GLU A 413 8.61 2.36 34.19
N GLU A 414 7.72 1.40 33.91
CA GLU A 414 6.38 1.55 33.34
C GLU A 414 5.41 2.24 34.31
N SER A 415 5.86 3.27 35.00
CA SER A 415 4.96 4.11 35.78
C SER A 415 4.16 4.97 34.80
N ASN A 416 2.94 4.54 34.51
CA ASN A 416 1.94 5.27 33.71
C ASN A 416 1.47 6.59 34.37
N THR A 417 2.27 7.20 35.25
CA THR A 417 1.88 8.34 36.09
C THR A 417 2.65 9.63 35.77
N LYS A 418 3.69 9.58 34.93
CA LYS A 418 4.50 10.75 34.55
C LYS A 418 5.02 10.66 33.10
N PRO A 419 5.29 11.80 32.45
CA PRO A 419 5.96 11.83 31.15
C PRO A 419 7.32 11.13 31.21
N ARG A 420 7.62 10.30 30.22
CA ARG A 420 8.88 9.56 30.13
C ARG A 420 10.02 10.52 29.73
N PRO A 421 11.19 10.47 30.38
CA PRO A 421 12.34 11.26 29.97
C PRO A 421 12.86 10.77 28.61
N ILE A 422 13.38 11.68 27.79
CA ILE A 422 14.07 11.33 26.54
C ILE A 422 15.47 10.82 26.91
N PRO A 423 15.84 9.59 26.52
CA PRO A 423 17.15 9.03 26.85
C PRO A 423 18.30 9.80 26.19
N ALA A 424 19.50 9.62 26.74
CA ALA A 424 20.71 10.15 26.14
C ALA A 424 21.19 9.27 24.97
N MET A 425 21.66 9.93 23.90
CA MET A 425 22.29 9.27 22.74
C MET A 425 23.64 8.70 23.13
N SER A 426 23.96 7.50 22.63
CA SER A 426 25.30 6.94 22.85
C SER A 426 26.36 7.78 22.17
N GLU A 427 27.54 7.88 22.80
CA GLU A 427 28.67 8.70 22.33
C GLU A 427 29.08 8.36 20.88
N GLU A 428 29.08 7.07 20.53
CA GLU A 428 29.40 6.59 19.18
C GLU A 428 28.42 7.13 18.11
N PHE A 429 27.12 7.13 18.40
CA PHE A 429 26.11 7.68 17.49
C PHE A 429 26.15 9.20 17.44
N ALA A 430 26.53 9.85 18.55
CA ALA A 430 26.72 11.29 18.59
C ALA A 430 27.92 11.71 17.72
N GLU A 431 29.03 10.98 17.77
CA GLU A 431 30.18 11.19 16.89
C GLU A 431 29.82 10.97 15.42
N PHE A 432 29.14 9.86 15.12
CA PHE A 432 28.62 9.57 13.77
C PHE A 432 27.73 10.71 13.24
N LYS A 433 26.79 11.19 14.06
CA LYS A 433 25.90 12.29 13.73
C LYS A 433 26.69 13.54 13.35
N ILE A 434 27.64 13.94 14.20
CA ILE A 434 28.46 15.14 14.00
C ILE A 434 29.25 15.05 12.69
N ARG A 435 29.87 13.90 12.41
CA ARG A 435 30.66 13.68 11.19
C ARG A 435 29.82 13.85 9.92
N LEU A 436 28.65 13.20 9.87
CA LEU A 436 27.75 13.31 8.71
C LEU A 436 27.11 14.70 8.59
N GLU A 437 26.72 15.31 9.71
CA GLU A 437 26.12 16.64 9.72
C GLU A 437 27.09 17.70 9.20
N LEU A 438 28.37 17.62 9.56
CA LEU A 438 29.43 18.47 9.02
C LEU A 438 29.62 18.25 7.51
N SER A 439 29.69 16.98 7.08
CA SER A 439 29.88 16.62 5.68
C SER A 439 28.70 17.05 4.80
N CYS A 440 27.47 16.85 5.27
CA CYS A 440 26.25 17.28 4.57
C CYS A 440 26.14 18.80 4.51
N SER A 441 26.45 19.50 5.61
CA SER A 441 26.38 20.96 5.67
C SER A 441 27.36 21.64 4.71
N ALA A 442 28.53 21.02 4.48
CA ALA A 442 29.53 21.54 3.53
C ALA A 442 29.04 21.58 2.07
N VAL A 443 27.99 20.82 1.75
CA VAL A 443 27.39 20.73 0.40
C VAL A 443 25.89 21.05 0.40
N GLU A 444 25.38 21.72 1.45
CA GLU A 444 23.99 22.16 1.59
C GLU A 444 22.92 21.03 1.60
N ILE A 445 23.31 19.82 2.01
CA ILE A 445 22.38 18.70 2.18
C ILE A 445 21.74 18.76 3.57
N LYS A 446 20.41 18.62 3.64
CA LYS A 446 19.70 18.48 4.90
C LYS A 446 19.89 17.06 5.44
N PHE A 447 20.54 16.95 6.59
CA PHE A 447 20.72 15.71 7.31
C PHE A 447 19.71 15.56 8.45
N ASN A 448 19.16 14.37 8.63
CA ASN A 448 18.28 14.04 9.75
C ASN A 448 18.63 12.66 10.32
N LEU A 449 18.82 12.59 11.64
CA LEU A 449 18.99 11.33 12.36
C LEU A 449 17.73 11.08 13.18
N ARG A 450 16.94 10.07 12.81
CA ARG A 450 15.65 9.75 13.46
C ARG A 450 15.80 8.56 14.38
N ASP A 451 15.39 8.75 15.63
CA ASP A 451 15.40 7.71 16.65
C ASP A 451 13.97 7.22 16.90
N LEU A 452 13.71 5.95 16.61
CA LEU A 452 12.39 5.34 16.81
C LEU A 452 11.96 5.31 18.27
N HIS A 453 12.89 5.14 19.20
CA HIS A 453 12.59 5.13 20.63
C HIS A 453 12.12 6.50 21.11
N VAL A 454 12.81 7.56 20.68
CA VAL A 454 12.45 8.93 21.04
C VAL A 454 11.10 9.30 20.47
N GLU A 455 10.81 8.89 19.24
CA GLU A 455 9.52 9.14 18.59
C GLU A 455 8.37 8.46 19.34
N ASP A 456 8.54 7.19 19.71
CA ASP A 456 7.58 6.46 20.54
C ASP A 456 7.35 7.14 21.91
N ILE A 457 8.43 7.59 22.56
CA ILE A 457 8.34 8.34 23.82
C ILE A 457 7.56 9.65 23.64
N ILE A 458 7.85 10.41 22.58
CA ILE A 458 7.16 11.67 22.28
C ILE A 458 5.67 11.41 22.04
N GLU A 459 5.33 10.37 21.27
CA GLU A 459 3.95 10.00 21.00
C GLU A 459 3.21 9.58 22.27
N LYS A 460 3.80 8.70 23.08
CA LYS A 460 3.24 8.30 24.38
C LYS A 460 3.08 9.48 25.33
N ASN A 461 4.03 10.42 25.34
CA ASN A 461 3.96 11.62 26.17
C ASN A 461 2.84 12.59 25.72
N ARG A 462 2.50 12.64 24.42
CA ARG A 462 1.36 13.46 23.94
C ARG A 462 0.03 12.99 24.50
N LEU A 463 -0.12 11.68 24.73
CA LEU A 463 -1.33 11.09 25.33
C LEU A 463 -1.55 11.50 26.79
N TYR A 464 -0.55 12.06 27.49
CA TYR A 464 -0.70 12.61 28.85
C TYR A 464 -1.18 14.07 28.89
N VAL A 465 -1.12 14.78 27.76
CA VAL A 465 -1.43 16.21 27.69
C VAL A 465 -2.89 16.46 27.26
N LEU A 466 -3.62 15.40 26.90
CA LEU A 466 -5.07 15.38 26.64
C LEU A 466 -5.79 14.74 27.83
#